data_AF-A0A4R6DEK9-F1
#
_entry.id   AF-A0A4R6DEK9-F1
#
_cell.length_a   1.000
_cell.length_b   1.000
_cell.length_c   1.000
_cell.angle_alpha   90.00
_cell.angle_beta   90.00
_cell.angle_gamma   90.00
#
_symmetry.space_group_name_H-M   'P 1'
#
loop_
_entity.id
_entity.type
_entity.pdbx_description
1 polymer ?
#
loop_
_entity_poly.entity_id
_entity_poly.type
_entity_poly.pdbx_seq_one_letter_code
_entity_poly.pdbx_strand_id
1 'polypeptide(L)'
;MSSVSDVIDQQNALAILTFDRLGSGWQRSTSVFVSLGVTARIERAVDTGVAVIHTPPADLAEFEAWSRLREVMAEPEQGAWFTGRLRLDSSGAYQFEFSWDDEPRWPLLIDIDGQLVDSLPVENSELREDMVMHPRPAATTPPWLVERLGASPLHFSDRWDARLEPLGSSPNWSIVREMVRDTIQLLGDDRDAVLERDVITEAVYSELLASTRVSQMMRLLRDAAAAGVVDEPAQLNSDEGGPSRDAISNDQAFHRNVVVLLSLIDQLADQEIANVVKS
;
A
#
# COMPACT_ATOMS: atom_id res chain seq x y z
N MET A 1 -29.37 -6.23 -8.96
CA MET A 1 -29.78 -6.36 -7.55
C MET A 1 -29.79 -7.84 -7.22
N SER A 2 -28.86 -8.26 -6.38
CA SER A 2 -28.83 -9.64 -5.84
C SER A 2 -29.99 -9.84 -4.88
N SER A 3 -30.54 -11.05 -4.80
CA SER A 3 -31.61 -11.33 -3.84
C SER A 3 -31.03 -11.43 -2.43
N VAL A 4 -31.86 -11.18 -1.41
CA VAL A 4 -31.49 -11.41 0.00
C VAL A 4 -31.03 -12.85 0.23
N SER A 5 -31.59 -13.80 -0.53
CA SER A 5 -31.16 -15.20 -0.51
C SER A 5 -29.71 -15.35 -0.96
N ASP A 6 -29.32 -14.68 -2.05
CA ASP A 6 -27.97 -14.78 -2.61
C ASP A 6 -26.91 -14.26 -1.62
N VAL A 7 -27.21 -13.15 -0.92
CA VAL A 7 -26.30 -12.59 0.11
C VAL A 7 -26.11 -13.57 1.26
N ILE A 8 -27.21 -14.15 1.77
CA ILE A 8 -27.15 -15.13 2.86
C ILE A 8 -26.38 -16.39 2.42
N ASP A 9 -26.58 -16.84 1.18
CA ASP A 9 -25.86 -18.00 0.64
C ASP A 9 -24.35 -17.74 0.52
N GLN A 10 -23.94 -16.53 0.09
CA GLN A 10 -22.53 -16.15 0.07
C GLN A 10 -21.93 -16.02 1.47
N GLN A 11 -22.67 -15.45 2.44
CA GLN A 11 -22.24 -15.37 3.84
C GLN A 11 -22.06 -16.76 4.45
N ASN A 12 -23.01 -17.66 4.23
CA ASN A 12 -22.93 -19.06 4.67
C ASN A 12 -21.71 -19.76 4.07
N ALA A 13 -21.51 -19.64 2.75
CA ALA A 13 -20.39 -20.28 2.06
C ALA A 13 -19.04 -19.80 2.61
N LEU A 14 -18.88 -18.49 2.82
CA LEU A 14 -17.67 -17.90 3.38
C LEU A 14 -17.45 -18.32 4.84
N ALA A 15 -18.49 -18.35 5.65
CA ALA A 15 -18.42 -18.79 7.05
C ALA A 15 -17.98 -20.27 7.15
N ILE A 16 -18.56 -21.16 6.34
CA ILE A 16 -18.20 -22.58 6.27
C ILE A 16 -16.74 -22.74 5.86
N LEU A 17 -16.33 -22.05 4.79
CA LEU A 17 -14.95 -22.11 4.29
C LEU A 17 -13.94 -21.69 5.37
N THR A 18 -14.24 -20.60 6.07
CA THR A 18 -13.40 -20.10 7.16
C THR A 18 -13.37 -21.08 8.34
N PHE A 19 -14.52 -21.62 8.73
CA PHE A 19 -14.66 -22.58 9.83
C PHE A 19 -13.84 -23.85 9.58
N ASP A 20 -13.97 -24.46 8.40
CA ASP A 20 -13.27 -25.69 8.03
C ASP A 20 -11.75 -25.52 8.08
N ARG A 21 -11.25 -24.33 7.74
CA ARG A 21 -9.82 -24.00 7.73
C ARG A 21 -9.22 -23.87 9.13
N LEU A 22 -10.00 -23.45 10.12
CA LEU A 22 -9.51 -23.30 11.50
C LEU A 22 -9.25 -24.64 12.19
N GLY A 23 -9.83 -25.73 11.67
CA GLY A 23 -9.68 -27.06 12.25
C GLY A 23 -10.26 -27.14 13.65
N SER A 24 -9.55 -27.80 14.58
CA SER A 24 -10.01 -28.03 15.95
C SER A 24 -9.16 -27.30 16.98
N GLY A 25 -9.73 -27.00 18.15
CA GLY A 25 -9.01 -26.40 19.28
C GLY A 25 -9.05 -24.87 19.36
N TRP A 26 -9.87 -24.24 18.53
CA TRP A 26 -10.19 -22.82 18.63
C TRP A 26 -11.55 -22.63 19.32
N GLN A 27 -11.77 -21.44 19.90
CA GLN A 27 -13.03 -21.04 20.55
C GLN A 27 -13.72 -19.95 19.76
N ARG A 28 -12.96 -18.91 19.37
CA ARG A 28 -13.44 -17.77 18.58
C ARG A 28 -12.43 -17.41 17.50
N SER A 29 -12.91 -16.90 16.38
CA SER A 29 -12.09 -16.31 15.34
C SER A 29 -12.74 -15.02 14.84
N THR A 30 -11.90 -14.02 14.55
CA THR A 30 -12.33 -12.79 13.89
C THR A 30 -11.45 -12.53 12.68
N SER A 31 -12.06 -12.38 11.51
CA SER A 31 -11.41 -11.95 10.28
C SER A 31 -11.82 -10.52 9.95
N VAL A 32 -10.87 -9.68 9.53
CA VAL A 32 -11.12 -8.33 9.00
C VAL A 32 -10.60 -8.29 7.57
N PHE A 33 -11.50 -8.01 6.63
CA PHE A 33 -11.23 -7.93 5.20
C PHE A 33 -11.47 -6.50 4.72
N VAL A 34 -10.49 -5.92 4.04
CA VAL A 34 -10.57 -4.59 3.41
C VAL A 34 -10.29 -4.76 1.93
N SER A 35 -11.14 -4.18 1.07
CA SER A 35 -10.99 -4.25 -0.38
C SER A 35 -11.39 -2.94 -1.02
N LEU A 36 -10.49 -2.41 -1.83
CA LEU A 36 -10.62 -1.14 -2.56
C LEU A 36 -9.89 -1.28 -3.87
N GLY A 37 -10.51 -0.86 -4.97
CA GLY A 37 -9.90 -0.97 -6.29
C GLY A 37 -9.50 -2.42 -6.58
N VAL A 38 -8.26 -2.62 -7.03
CA VAL A 38 -7.69 -3.96 -7.26
C VAL A 38 -7.01 -4.56 -6.03
N THR A 39 -6.88 -3.81 -4.94
CA THR A 39 -6.15 -4.23 -3.74
C THR A 39 -7.10 -4.73 -2.66
N ALA A 40 -6.79 -5.88 -2.08
CA ALA A 40 -7.50 -6.43 -0.94
C ALA A 40 -6.53 -7.00 0.10
N ARG A 41 -6.87 -6.88 1.37
CA ARG A 41 -6.13 -7.47 2.49
C ARG A 41 -7.07 -8.08 3.50
N ILE A 42 -6.59 -9.15 4.15
CA ILE A 42 -7.31 -9.83 5.20
C ILE A 42 -6.36 -10.21 6.33
N GLU A 43 -6.80 -9.95 7.55
CA GLU A 43 -6.13 -10.39 8.76
C GLU A 43 -7.08 -11.19 9.64
N ARG A 44 -6.51 -12.12 10.42
CA ARG A 44 -7.28 -12.99 11.31
C ARG A 44 -6.61 -13.18 12.67
N ALA A 45 -7.41 -12.99 13.71
CA ALA A 45 -7.09 -13.40 15.07
C ALA A 45 -7.95 -14.61 15.47
N VAL A 46 -7.32 -15.62 16.07
CA VAL A 46 -7.96 -16.87 16.52
C VAL A 46 -7.65 -17.08 17.99
N ASP A 47 -8.69 -17.18 18.81
CA ASP A 47 -8.57 -17.55 20.22
C ASP A 47 -8.62 -19.09 20.35
N THR A 48 -7.57 -19.65 20.93
CA THR A 48 -7.42 -21.10 21.22
C THR A 48 -7.90 -21.49 22.62
N GLY A 49 -8.40 -20.53 23.41
CA GLY A 49 -8.69 -20.68 24.84
C GLY A 49 -7.45 -20.61 25.73
N VAL A 50 -6.25 -20.63 25.15
CA VAL A 50 -4.96 -20.47 25.86
C VAL A 50 -4.27 -19.17 25.44
N ALA A 51 -4.34 -18.85 24.15
CA ALA A 51 -3.77 -17.64 23.58
C ALA A 51 -4.55 -17.22 22.33
N VAL A 52 -4.42 -15.94 21.99
CA VAL A 52 -4.77 -15.42 20.66
C VAL A 52 -3.57 -15.65 19.74
N ILE A 53 -3.81 -16.33 18.63
CA ILE A 53 -2.81 -16.54 17.58
C ILE A 53 -3.26 -15.85 16.29
N HIS A 54 -2.30 -15.43 15.49
CA HIS A 54 -2.51 -14.88 14.16
C HIS A 54 -2.17 -15.96 13.14
N THR A 55 -3.15 -16.34 12.34
CA THR A 55 -2.98 -17.40 11.34
C THR A 55 -2.54 -16.80 10.01
N PRO A 56 -1.85 -17.56 9.15
CA PRO A 56 -1.47 -17.10 7.82
C PRO A 56 -2.67 -16.58 7.03
N PRO A 57 -2.43 -15.70 6.02
CA PRO A 57 -3.49 -15.10 5.23
C PRO A 57 -4.47 -16.14 4.67
N ALA A 58 -5.69 -15.70 4.42
CA ALA A 58 -6.67 -16.46 3.64
C ALA A 58 -6.01 -17.10 2.41
N ASP A 59 -6.45 -18.32 2.06
CA ASP A 59 -6.12 -18.83 0.75
C ASP A 59 -6.95 -18.14 -0.33
N LEU A 60 -6.63 -18.44 -1.58
CA LEU A 60 -7.31 -17.85 -2.73
C LEU A 60 -8.83 -18.07 -2.69
N ALA A 61 -9.31 -19.22 -2.21
CA ALA A 61 -10.74 -19.54 -2.19
C ALA A 61 -11.50 -18.65 -1.20
N GLU A 62 -10.93 -18.41 -0.02
CA GLU A 62 -11.52 -17.48 0.94
C GLU A 62 -11.48 -16.03 0.44
N PHE A 63 -10.37 -15.60 -0.16
CA PHE A 63 -10.26 -14.27 -0.78
C PHE A 63 -11.31 -14.06 -1.87
N GLU A 64 -11.51 -15.05 -2.74
CA GLU A 64 -12.54 -15.03 -3.78
C GLU A 64 -13.95 -15.00 -3.18
N ALA A 65 -14.19 -15.71 -2.07
CA ALA A 65 -15.47 -15.71 -1.39
C ALA A 65 -15.79 -14.34 -0.75
N TRP A 66 -14.81 -13.69 -0.11
CA TRP A 66 -14.94 -12.32 0.37
C TRP A 66 -15.24 -11.33 -0.76
N SER A 67 -14.47 -11.41 -1.84
CA SER A 67 -14.63 -10.54 -3.01
C SER A 67 -16.02 -10.74 -3.63
N ARG A 68 -16.46 -11.99 -3.82
CA ARG A 68 -17.79 -12.29 -4.34
C ARG A 68 -18.91 -11.77 -3.45
N LEU A 69 -18.78 -11.91 -2.13
CA LEU A 69 -19.75 -11.37 -1.18
C LEU A 69 -19.85 -9.84 -1.32
N ARG A 70 -18.70 -9.16 -1.49
CA ARG A 70 -18.64 -7.72 -1.73
C ARG A 70 -19.38 -7.32 -3.00
N GLU A 71 -19.09 -7.99 -4.12
CA GLU A 71 -19.76 -7.73 -5.40
C GLU A 71 -21.28 -7.95 -5.33
N VAL A 72 -21.72 -9.03 -4.69
CA VAL A 72 -23.15 -9.36 -4.56
C VAL A 72 -23.89 -8.32 -3.72
N MET A 73 -23.21 -7.70 -2.75
CA MET A 73 -23.75 -6.66 -1.88
C MET A 73 -23.55 -5.23 -2.43
N ALA A 74 -22.87 -5.06 -3.56
CA ALA A 74 -22.70 -3.74 -4.17
C ALA A 74 -24.03 -3.26 -4.74
N GLU A 75 -24.48 -2.08 -4.30
CA GLU A 75 -25.72 -1.47 -4.75
C GLU A 75 -25.44 -0.17 -5.52
N PRO A 76 -26.10 0.11 -6.65
CA PRO A 76 -25.90 1.37 -7.39
C PRO A 76 -26.09 2.64 -6.55
N GLU A 77 -26.91 2.57 -5.51
CA GLU A 77 -27.30 3.69 -4.66
C GLU A 77 -26.35 3.92 -3.48
N GLN A 78 -25.52 2.94 -3.12
CA GLN A 78 -24.67 2.95 -1.92
C GLN A 78 -23.20 2.55 -2.21
N GLY A 79 -22.93 1.94 -3.35
CA GLY A 79 -21.68 1.27 -3.68
C GLY A 79 -21.48 -0.04 -2.91
N ALA A 80 -20.25 -0.54 -2.91
CA ALA A 80 -19.82 -1.69 -2.13
C ALA A 80 -19.23 -1.24 -0.78
N TRP A 81 -19.36 -2.06 0.27
CA TRP A 81 -18.72 -1.78 1.56
C TRP A 81 -17.18 -1.77 1.45
N PHE A 82 -16.51 -1.04 2.35
CA PHE A 82 -15.05 -0.94 2.37
C PHE A 82 -14.40 -2.02 3.25
N THR A 83 -14.99 -2.25 4.43
CA THR A 83 -14.48 -3.23 5.41
C THR A 83 -15.56 -4.23 5.76
N GLY A 84 -15.24 -5.52 5.70
CA GLY A 84 -16.04 -6.63 6.20
C GLY A 84 -15.39 -7.28 7.40
N ARG A 85 -16.17 -7.61 8.42
CA ARG A 85 -15.72 -8.38 9.60
C ARG A 85 -16.55 -9.64 9.72
N LEU A 86 -15.88 -10.77 9.90
CA LEU A 86 -16.50 -12.06 10.18
C LEU A 86 -16.07 -12.52 11.56
N ARG A 87 -17.03 -12.65 12.48
CA ARG A 87 -16.83 -13.31 13.76
C ARG A 87 -17.41 -14.71 13.69
N LEU A 88 -16.62 -15.68 14.12
CA LEU A 88 -16.95 -17.10 14.14
C LEU A 88 -16.73 -17.66 15.53
N ASP A 89 -17.61 -18.54 15.96
CA ASP A 89 -17.49 -19.33 17.18
C ASP A 89 -17.34 -20.82 16.84
N SER A 90 -16.64 -21.56 17.70
CA SER A 90 -16.38 -22.99 17.53
C SER A 90 -17.65 -23.86 17.42
N SER A 91 -18.81 -23.34 17.83
CA SER A 91 -20.13 -23.95 17.58
C SER A 91 -20.64 -23.85 16.13
N GLY A 92 -19.97 -23.06 15.28
CA GLY A 92 -20.40 -22.74 13.92
C GLY A 92 -21.29 -21.50 13.85
N ALA A 93 -21.62 -20.87 14.99
CA ALA A 93 -22.29 -19.58 14.98
C ALA A 93 -21.39 -18.50 14.37
N TYR A 94 -21.95 -17.66 13.52
CA TYR A 94 -21.19 -16.59 12.87
C TYR A 94 -21.99 -15.29 12.79
N GLN A 95 -21.28 -14.18 12.67
CA GLN A 95 -21.83 -12.86 12.47
C GLN A 95 -20.95 -12.07 11.50
N PHE A 96 -21.59 -11.37 10.56
CA PHE A 96 -20.93 -10.38 9.72
C PHE A 96 -21.26 -8.96 10.17
N GLU A 97 -20.28 -8.08 10.03
CA GLU A 97 -20.45 -6.64 10.13
C GLU A 97 -19.74 -5.99 8.94
N PHE A 98 -20.37 -5.00 8.32
CA PHE A 98 -19.83 -4.32 7.15
C PHE A 98 -19.85 -2.82 7.41
N SER A 99 -18.79 -2.13 6.99
CA SER A 99 -18.71 -0.68 7.05
C SER A 99 -18.64 -0.09 5.65
N TRP A 100 -19.61 0.77 5.34
CA TRP A 100 -19.62 1.60 4.13
C TRP A 100 -19.06 2.99 4.39
N ASP A 101 -19.06 3.45 5.63
CA ASP A 101 -18.93 4.87 5.94
C ASP A 101 -17.69 5.19 6.78
N ASP A 102 -17.08 4.20 7.44
CA ASP A 102 -15.82 4.43 8.16
C ASP A 102 -14.66 4.47 7.18
N GLU A 103 -13.67 5.32 7.48
CA GLU A 103 -12.43 5.39 6.71
C GLU A 103 -11.65 4.06 6.85
N PRO A 104 -11.41 3.34 5.74
CA PRO A 104 -10.72 2.06 5.79
C PRO A 104 -9.22 2.26 6.03
N ARG A 105 -8.60 1.26 6.67
CA ARG A 105 -7.14 1.14 6.78
C ARG A 105 -6.74 -0.28 6.41
N TRP A 106 -5.58 -0.45 5.79
CA TRP A 106 -5.05 -1.76 5.46
C TRP A 106 -4.65 -2.49 6.75
N PRO A 107 -5.31 -3.61 7.11
CA PRO A 107 -4.98 -4.32 8.33
C PRO A 107 -3.58 -4.95 8.21
N LEU A 108 -2.77 -4.78 9.25
CA LEU A 108 -1.50 -5.50 9.43
C LEU A 108 -1.56 -6.43 10.64
N LEU A 109 -2.32 -6.03 11.67
CA LEU A 109 -2.55 -6.82 12.86
C LEU A 109 -3.89 -6.43 13.49
N ILE A 110 -4.65 -7.43 13.92
CA ILE A 110 -5.92 -7.23 14.64
C ILE A 110 -5.93 -7.96 15.98
N ASP A 111 -6.76 -7.50 16.91
CA ASP A 111 -7.10 -8.26 18.10
C ASP A 111 -8.27 -9.23 17.86
N ILE A 112 -8.63 -10.00 18.89
CA ILE A 112 -9.70 -11.00 18.80
C ILE A 112 -11.10 -10.38 18.56
N ASP A 113 -11.29 -9.10 18.88
CA ASP A 113 -12.54 -8.38 18.66
C ASP A 113 -12.58 -7.70 17.27
N GLY A 114 -11.50 -7.81 16.49
CA GLY A 114 -11.39 -7.26 15.14
C GLY A 114 -11.04 -5.78 15.11
N GLN A 115 -10.48 -5.25 16.20
CA GLN A 115 -9.90 -3.91 16.22
C GLN A 115 -8.50 -3.94 15.62
N LEU A 116 -8.16 -2.88 14.89
CA LEU A 116 -6.84 -2.71 14.30
C LEU A 116 -5.82 -2.41 15.41
N VAL A 117 -4.85 -3.32 15.58
CA VAL A 117 -3.68 -3.12 16.47
C VAL A 117 -2.56 -2.44 15.68
N ASP A 118 -2.38 -2.85 14.42
CA ASP A 118 -1.45 -2.23 13.47
C ASP A 118 -2.09 -2.15 12.08
N SER A 119 -1.82 -1.06 11.36
CA SER A 119 -2.44 -0.78 10.06
C SER A 119 -1.67 0.26 9.24
N LEU A 120 -1.81 0.18 7.91
CA LEU A 120 -1.35 1.22 6.99
C LEU A 120 -2.53 2.10 6.53
N PRO A 121 -2.28 3.38 6.24
CA PRO A 121 -3.28 4.20 5.55
C PRO A 121 -3.58 3.60 4.18
N VAL A 122 -4.83 3.74 3.75
CA VAL A 122 -5.23 3.45 2.35
C VAL A 122 -4.82 4.62 1.47
N GLU A 123 -4.32 4.35 0.28
CA GLU A 123 -3.89 5.35 -0.69
C GLU A 123 -5.08 5.96 -1.46
N ASN A 124 -4.98 7.24 -1.86
CA ASN A 124 -6.05 7.90 -2.62
C ASN A 124 -6.30 7.26 -4.00
N SER A 125 -5.29 6.64 -4.61
CA SER A 125 -5.44 5.89 -5.86
C SER A 125 -6.43 4.73 -5.71
N GLU A 126 -6.32 3.95 -4.64
CA GLU A 126 -7.19 2.81 -4.32
C GLU A 126 -8.63 3.26 -4.09
N LEU A 127 -8.83 4.37 -3.39
CA LEU A 127 -10.14 4.98 -3.18
C LEU A 127 -10.78 5.47 -4.50
N ARG A 128 -9.99 6.09 -5.38
CA ARG A 128 -10.49 6.55 -6.69
C ARG A 128 -10.86 5.36 -7.57
N GLU A 129 -10.02 4.35 -7.60
CA GLU A 129 -10.30 3.14 -8.38
C GLU A 129 -11.54 2.42 -7.85
N ASP A 130 -11.70 2.32 -6.53
CA ASP A 130 -12.92 1.77 -5.95
C ASP A 130 -14.16 2.57 -6.33
N MET A 131 -14.09 3.90 -6.38
CA MET A 131 -15.20 4.74 -6.86
C MET A 131 -15.52 4.56 -8.35
N VAL A 132 -14.57 4.09 -9.16
CA VAL A 132 -14.82 3.72 -10.56
C VAL A 132 -15.52 2.37 -10.64
N MET A 133 -15.06 1.39 -9.86
CA MET A 133 -15.62 0.03 -9.87
C MET A 133 -16.98 -0.06 -9.17
N HIS A 134 -17.15 0.66 -8.05
CA HIS A 134 -18.32 0.66 -7.19
C HIS A 134 -18.80 2.10 -6.96
N PRO A 135 -19.35 2.77 -7.99
CA PRO A 135 -19.75 4.17 -7.89
C PRO A 135 -20.76 4.42 -6.77
N ARG A 136 -20.62 5.57 -6.12
CA ARG A 136 -21.53 6.03 -5.08
C ARG A 136 -22.13 7.40 -5.42
N PRO A 137 -23.45 7.59 -5.31
CA PRO A 137 -24.05 8.92 -5.35
C PRO A 137 -23.54 9.80 -4.22
N ALA A 138 -23.47 11.12 -4.46
CA ALA A 138 -22.99 12.08 -3.46
C ALA A 138 -23.75 12.04 -2.12
N ALA A 139 -25.01 11.57 -2.11
CA ALA A 139 -25.82 11.43 -0.89
C ALA A 139 -25.36 10.29 0.03
N THR A 140 -24.64 9.30 -0.50
CA THR A 140 -24.14 8.11 0.20
C THR A 140 -22.61 8.03 0.19
N THR A 141 -21.95 9.08 -0.30
CA THR A 141 -20.50 9.27 -0.18
C THR A 141 -20.18 9.87 1.19
N PRO A 142 -19.37 9.20 2.03
CA PRO A 142 -18.98 9.73 3.33
C PRO A 142 -18.21 11.06 3.22
N PRO A 143 -18.35 12.00 4.18
CA PRO A 143 -17.68 13.30 4.12
C PRO A 143 -16.16 13.20 4.00
N TRP A 144 -15.52 12.27 4.72
CA TRP A 144 -14.06 12.06 4.65
C TRP A 144 -13.63 11.66 3.24
N LEU A 145 -14.43 10.87 2.52
CA LEU A 145 -14.11 10.41 1.18
C LEU A 145 -14.22 11.55 0.17
N VAL A 146 -15.25 12.40 0.31
CA VAL A 146 -15.38 13.63 -0.48
C VAL A 146 -14.21 14.56 -0.20
N GLU A 147 -13.82 14.72 1.05
CA GLU A 147 -12.72 15.60 1.45
C GLU A 147 -11.39 15.13 0.86
N ARG A 148 -11.12 13.84 1.01
CA ARG A 148 -9.88 13.17 0.63
C ARG A 148 -9.73 13.04 -0.88
N LEU A 149 -10.81 12.73 -1.61
CA LEU A 149 -10.78 12.70 -3.08
C LEU A 149 -10.98 14.06 -3.74
N GLY A 150 -11.59 15.01 -3.02
CA GLY A 150 -11.74 16.40 -3.43
C GLY A 150 -10.45 17.21 -3.29
N ALA A 151 -9.45 16.69 -2.54
CA ALA A 151 -8.07 17.13 -2.69
C ALA A 151 -7.62 16.73 -4.10
N SER A 152 -7.44 17.73 -4.96
CA SER A 152 -6.90 17.48 -6.30
C SER A 152 -5.54 16.79 -6.15
N PRO A 153 -5.26 15.74 -6.93
CA PRO A 153 -3.91 15.19 -7.02
C PRO A 153 -2.92 16.33 -7.22
N LEU A 154 -1.78 16.27 -6.55
CA LEU A 154 -0.71 17.22 -6.79
C LEU A 154 -0.31 17.09 -8.26
N HIS A 155 -0.45 18.18 -8.99
CA HIS A 155 0.04 18.23 -10.36
C HIS A 155 1.50 18.66 -10.32
N PHE A 156 2.36 17.92 -11.00
CA PHE A 156 3.78 18.26 -11.10
C PHE A 156 4.05 18.95 -12.43
N SER A 157 4.73 20.09 -12.39
CA SER A 157 5.31 20.65 -13.62
C SER A 157 6.42 19.72 -14.09
N ASP A 158 6.50 19.46 -15.40
CA ASP A 158 7.57 18.62 -15.97
C ASP A 158 8.85 19.44 -16.17
N ARG A 159 9.38 20.00 -15.08
CA ARG A 159 10.60 20.81 -15.08
C ARG A 159 11.73 20.04 -14.44
N TRP A 160 12.90 20.04 -15.08
CA TRP A 160 14.15 19.63 -14.48
C TRP A 160 14.98 20.84 -14.11
N ASP A 161 15.63 20.81 -12.95
CA ASP A 161 16.67 21.75 -12.60
C ASP A 161 17.92 21.43 -13.43
N ALA A 162 18.69 22.46 -13.80
CA ALA A 162 19.79 22.35 -14.74
C ALA A 162 20.85 21.29 -14.36
N ARG A 163 21.01 20.99 -13.06
CA ARG A 163 21.93 19.96 -12.57
C ARG A 163 21.41 18.54 -12.84
N LEU A 164 20.10 18.33 -12.77
CA LEU A 164 19.48 17.01 -12.89
C LEU A 164 18.88 16.77 -14.28
N GLU A 165 18.70 17.82 -15.10
CA GLU A 165 18.20 17.73 -16.47
C GLU A 165 18.83 16.60 -17.31
N PRO A 166 20.16 16.35 -17.25
CA PRO A 166 20.76 15.23 -17.99
C PRO A 166 20.19 13.85 -17.62
N LEU A 167 19.69 13.67 -16.39
CA LEU A 167 19.08 12.42 -15.92
C LEU A 167 17.71 12.15 -16.57
N GLY A 168 17.02 13.18 -17.07
CA GLY A 168 15.70 13.02 -17.68
C GLY A 168 15.68 12.15 -18.95
N SER A 169 16.85 11.87 -19.52
CA SER A 169 17.01 10.92 -20.63
C SER A 169 17.25 9.47 -20.20
N SER A 170 17.51 9.21 -18.91
CA SER A 170 17.69 7.85 -18.37
C SER A 170 16.33 7.26 -17.96
N PRO A 171 15.91 6.12 -18.55
CA PRO A 171 14.70 5.44 -18.13
C PRO A 171 14.71 5.02 -16.65
N ASN A 172 15.89 4.71 -16.10
CA ASN A 172 16.00 4.30 -14.69
C ASN A 172 15.78 5.50 -13.76
N TRP A 173 16.28 6.68 -14.12
CA TRP A 173 16.05 7.91 -13.34
C TRP A 173 14.63 8.45 -13.48
N SER A 174 13.97 8.22 -14.63
CA SER A 174 12.53 8.49 -14.76
C SER A 174 11.71 7.66 -13.76
N ILE A 175 12.05 6.37 -13.58
CA ILE A 175 11.37 5.53 -12.58
C ILE A 175 11.59 6.08 -11.16
N VAL A 176 12.83 6.43 -10.80
CA VAL A 176 13.14 7.01 -9.48
C VAL A 176 12.38 8.34 -9.26
N ARG A 177 12.26 9.17 -10.30
CA ARG A 177 11.48 10.42 -10.23
C ARG A 177 9.99 10.17 -9.99
N GLU A 178 9.41 9.18 -10.66
CA GLU A 178 8.02 8.81 -10.41
C GLU A 178 7.84 8.26 -8.98
N MET A 179 8.78 7.45 -8.46
CA MET A 179 8.74 7.03 -7.05
C MET A 179 8.76 8.22 -6.08
N VAL A 180 9.56 9.26 -6.37
CA VAL A 180 9.58 10.51 -5.58
C VAL A 180 8.22 11.21 -5.64
N ARG A 181 7.64 11.34 -6.83
CA ARG A 181 6.32 11.98 -7.03
C ARG A 181 5.20 11.22 -6.34
N ASP A 182 5.20 9.90 -6.43
CA ASP A 182 4.24 9.02 -5.76
C ASP A 182 4.35 9.18 -4.23
N THR A 183 5.57 9.29 -3.70
CA THR A 183 5.81 9.56 -2.28
C THR A 183 5.31 10.94 -1.88
N ILE A 184 5.56 11.98 -2.69
CA ILE A 184 5.05 13.34 -2.45
C ILE A 184 3.52 13.36 -2.50
N GLN A 185 2.90 12.66 -3.44
CA GLN A 185 1.45 12.55 -3.54
C GLN A 185 0.88 11.86 -2.30
N LEU A 186 1.49 10.76 -1.87
CA LEU A 186 1.07 10.01 -0.68
C LEU A 186 1.16 10.86 0.59
N LEU A 187 2.23 11.63 0.75
CA LEU A 187 2.43 12.51 1.91
C LEU A 187 1.56 13.76 1.84
N GLY A 188 1.36 14.31 0.63
CA GLY A 188 0.58 15.53 0.39
C GLY A 188 -0.94 15.32 0.35
N ASP A 189 -1.42 14.07 0.39
CA ASP A 189 -2.83 13.74 0.54
C ASP A 189 -3.40 14.15 1.91
N ASP A 190 -2.53 14.42 2.90
CA ASP A 190 -2.90 15.05 4.17
C ASP A 190 -2.81 16.59 4.05
N ARG A 191 -3.94 17.28 4.24
CA ARG A 191 -4.09 18.72 3.97
C ARG A 191 -3.15 19.62 4.77
N ASP A 192 -2.63 19.11 5.89
CA ASP A 192 -1.71 19.82 6.78
C ASP A 192 -0.29 19.24 6.78
N ALA A 193 -0.01 18.22 5.95
CA ALA A 193 1.31 17.62 5.90
C ALA A 193 2.34 18.57 5.30
N VAL A 194 3.34 18.88 6.11
CA VAL A 194 4.54 19.55 5.62
C VAL A 194 5.33 18.54 4.80
N LEU A 195 5.45 18.79 3.50
CA LEU A 195 6.31 17.99 2.63
C LEU A 195 7.78 18.27 3.00
N GLU A 196 8.32 17.41 3.86
CA GLU A 196 9.72 17.44 4.25
C GLU A 196 10.54 16.56 3.30
N ARG A 197 11.48 17.20 2.60
CA ARG A 197 12.41 16.55 1.66
C ARG A 197 13.14 15.35 2.28
N ASP A 198 13.56 15.47 3.54
CA ASP A 198 14.29 14.41 4.24
C ASP A 198 13.41 13.16 4.45
N VAL A 199 12.10 13.34 4.73
CA VAL A 199 11.12 12.26 4.88
C VAL A 199 10.88 11.56 3.53
N ILE A 200 10.73 12.33 2.45
CA ILE A 200 10.54 11.79 1.10
C ILE A 200 11.78 10.98 0.67
N THR A 201 12.96 11.53 0.92
CA THR A 201 14.25 10.90 0.58
C THR A 201 14.40 9.56 1.29
N GLU A 202 14.14 9.52 2.59
CA GLU A 202 14.23 8.31 3.41
C GLU A 202 13.24 7.23 2.93
N ALA A 203 12.00 7.62 2.62
CA ALA A 203 10.97 6.71 2.13
C ALA A 203 11.34 6.07 0.77
N VAL A 204 11.72 6.90 -0.22
CA VAL A 204 12.13 6.42 -1.55
C VAL A 204 13.39 5.56 -1.45
N TYR A 205 14.35 5.98 -0.63
CA TYR A 205 15.57 5.23 -0.42
C TYR A 205 15.33 3.86 0.22
N SER A 206 14.50 3.82 1.27
CA SER A 206 14.15 2.57 1.94
C SER A 206 13.48 1.59 0.98
N GLU A 207 12.58 2.08 0.13
CA GLU A 207 11.92 1.28 -0.90
C GLU A 207 12.93 0.75 -1.94
N LEU A 208 13.82 1.61 -2.45
CA LEU A 208 14.87 1.18 -3.38
C LEU A 208 15.80 0.14 -2.74
N LEU A 209 16.19 0.32 -1.48
CA LEU A 209 17.06 -0.60 -0.77
C LEU A 209 16.40 -1.96 -0.56
N ALA A 210 15.09 -1.98 -0.31
CA ALA A 210 14.30 -3.19 -0.10
C ALA A 210 14.01 -3.95 -1.41
N SER A 211 13.76 -3.23 -2.50
CA SER A 211 13.27 -3.81 -3.76
C SER A 211 14.37 -4.10 -4.80
N THR A 212 15.59 -3.60 -4.61
CA THR A 212 16.66 -3.69 -5.62
C THR A 212 17.89 -4.49 -5.19
N ARG A 213 18.68 -4.89 -6.19
CA ARG A 213 19.99 -5.52 -6.07
C ARG A 213 21.11 -4.49 -6.24
N VAL A 214 22.31 -4.83 -5.74
CA VAL A 214 23.51 -4.00 -5.84
C VAL A 214 23.76 -3.52 -7.27
N SER A 215 23.72 -4.43 -8.25
CA SER A 215 23.88 -4.11 -9.67
C SER A 215 22.87 -3.09 -10.23
N GLN A 216 21.64 -3.06 -9.71
CA GLN A 216 20.61 -2.10 -10.11
C GLN A 216 20.90 -0.71 -9.51
N MET A 217 21.26 -0.64 -8.22
CA MET A 217 21.68 0.64 -7.60
C MET A 217 22.93 1.20 -8.26
N MET A 218 23.91 0.34 -8.58
CA MET A 218 25.11 0.75 -9.31
C MET A 218 24.81 1.20 -10.74
N ARG A 219 23.75 0.67 -11.37
CA ARG A 219 23.30 1.14 -12.70
C ARG A 219 22.78 2.57 -12.63
N LEU A 220 21.99 2.93 -11.61
CA LEU A 220 21.53 4.31 -11.41
C LEU A 220 22.71 5.29 -11.32
N LEU A 221 23.73 4.94 -10.54
CA LEU A 221 24.94 5.76 -10.41
C LEU A 221 25.75 5.84 -11.70
N ARG A 222 25.88 4.74 -12.44
CA ARG A 222 26.57 4.75 -13.75
C ARG A 222 25.82 5.60 -14.77
N ASP A 223 24.49 5.55 -14.80
CA ASP A 223 23.68 6.41 -15.65
C ASP A 223 23.89 7.89 -15.29
N ALA A 224 23.93 8.22 -13.99
CA ALA A 224 24.19 9.58 -13.53
C ALA A 224 25.61 10.06 -13.84
N ALA A 225 26.61 9.18 -13.73
CA ALA A 225 27.99 9.48 -14.10
C ALA A 225 28.14 9.68 -15.61
N ALA A 226 27.51 8.83 -16.43
CA ALA A 226 27.49 8.96 -17.88
C ALA A 226 26.79 10.25 -18.34
N ALA A 227 25.80 10.71 -17.57
CA ALA A 227 25.12 11.99 -17.79
C ALA A 227 25.91 13.21 -17.24
N GLY A 228 27.08 12.99 -16.60
CA GLY A 228 27.93 14.04 -16.07
C GLY A 228 27.42 14.70 -14.79
N VAL A 229 26.49 14.06 -14.08
CA VAL A 229 25.84 14.61 -12.87
C VAL A 229 26.63 14.31 -11.60
N VAL A 230 27.34 13.17 -11.61
CA VAL A 230 28.23 12.72 -10.52
C VAL A 230 29.52 12.16 -11.10
N ASP A 231 30.54 12.00 -10.25
CA ASP A 231 31.76 11.29 -10.63
C ASP A 231 31.50 9.78 -10.80
N GLU A 232 32.45 9.08 -11.45
CA GLU A 232 32.36 7.63 -11.59
C GLU A 232 32.24 6.93 -10.23
N PRO A 233 31.31 5.96 -10.08
CA PRO A 233 31.10 5.28 -8.80
C PRO A 233 32.32 4.43 -8.43
N ALA A 234 32.59 4.32 -7.13
CA ALA A 234 33.68 3.52 -6.61
C ALA A 234 33.50 2.04 -7.01
N GLN A 235 34.59 1.38 -7.41
CA GLN A 235 34.57 -0.05 -7.71
C GLN A 235 34.25 -0.86 -6.45
N LEU A 236 33.33 -1.82 -6.62
CA LEU A 236 32.93 -2.73 -5.57
C LEU A 236 33.94 -3.87 -5.43
N ASN A 237 34.11 -4.36 -4.20
CA ASN A 237 34.99 -5.49 -3.92
C ASN A 237 34.24 -6.84 -3.96
N SER A 238 32.90 -6.80 -3.86
CA SER A 238 32.02 -7.97 -3.80
C SER A 238 31.21 -8.20 -5.07
N ASP A 239 30.53 -9.35 -5.13
CA ASP A 239 29.62 -9.74 -6.21
C ASP A 239 28.39 -8.79 -6.30
N GLU A 240 28.18 -8.17 -7.47
CA GLU A 240 27.09 -7.19 -7.73
C GLU A 240 25.69 -7.84 -7.79
N GLY A 241 25.59 -9.17 -7.67
CA GLY A 241 24.35 -9.93 -7.79
C GLY A 241 23.46 -9.96 -6.54
N GLY A 242 24.00 -9.59 -5.37
CA GLY A 242 23.33 -9.71 -4.07
C GLY A 242 22.27 -8.63 -3.76
N PRO A 243 21.44 -8.83 -2.72
CA PRO A 243 20.50 -7.82 -2.22
C PRO A 243 21.23 -6.57 -1.74
N SER A 244 20.72 -5.38 -2.09
CA SER A 244 21.35 -4.11 -1.69
C SER A 244 21.38 -3.91 -0.16
N ARG A 245 20.32 -4.36 0.53
CA ARG A 245 20.19 -4.29 1.99
C ARG A 245 21.33 -5.00 2.74
N ASP A 246 21.86 -6.08 2.19
CA ASP A 246 22.94 -6.84 2.82
C ASP A 246 24.31 -6.20 2.53
N ALA A 247 24.49 -5.65 1.33
CA ALA A 247 25.75 -5.08 0.91
C ALA A 247 26.09 -3.77 1.62
N ILE A 248 25.10 -2.98 2.04
CA ILE A 248 25.35 -1.66 2.64
C ILE A 248 26.16 -1.70 3.93
N SER A 249 25.99 -2.75 4.74
CA SER A 249 26.71 -2.94 6.00
C SER A 249 28.08 -3.60 5.79
N ASN A 250 28.30 -4.22 4.64
CA ASN A 250 29.41 -5.14 4.40
C ASN A 250 30.42 -4.67 3.35
N ASP A 251 30.06 -3.72 2.47
CA ASP A 251 30.96 -3.14 1.46
C ASP A 251 31.03 -1.61 1.61
N GLN A 252 32.20 -1.10 2.01
CA GLN A 252 32.45 0.32 2.21
C GLN A 252 32.46 1.14 0.90
N ALA A 253 32.80 0.53 -0.24
CA ALA A 253 32.69 1.17 -1.54
C ALA A 253 31.21 1.30 -1.94
N PHE A 254 30.42 0.25 -1.73
CA PHE A 254 28.98 0.30 -1.95
C PHE A 254 28.31 1.34 -1.05
N HIS A 255 28.65 1.38 0.24
CA HIS A 255 28.13 2.38 1.16
C HIS A 255 28.41 3.82 0.68
N ARG A 256 29.65 4.12 0.23
CA ARG A 256 29.99 5.43 -0.34
C ARG A 256 29.17 5.78 -1.58
N ASN A 257 29.00 4.80 -2.46
CA ASN A 257 28.17 4.96 -3.66
C ASN A 257 26.70 5.24 -3.30
N VAL A 258 26.17 4.55 -2.28
CA VAL A 258 24.82 4.78 -1.77
C VAL A 258 24.65 6.19 -1.20
N VAL A 259 25.66 6.75 -0.51
CA VAL A 259 25.60 8.14 -0.03
C VAL A 259 25.48 9.14 -1.19
N VAL A 260 26.15 8.89 -2.32
CA VAL A 260 26.00 9.72 -3.53
C VAL A 260 24.58 9.59 -4.10
N LEU A 261 24.04 8.36 -4.17
CA LEU A 261 22.69 8.12 -4.64
C LEU A 261 21.65 8.82 -3.76
N LEU A 262 21.79 8.73 -2.43
CA LEU A 262 20.96 9.44 -1.46
C LEU A 262 20.94 10.95 -1.71
N SER A 263 22.11 11.55 -1.95
CA SER A 263 22.20 12.97 -2.27
C SER A 263 21.51 13.36 -3.59
N LEU A 264 21.47 12.46 -4.58
CA LEU A 264 20.72 12.69 -5.82
C LEU A 264 19.21 12.57 -5.60
N ILE A 265 18.76 11.59 -4.82
CA ILE A 265 17.34 11.44 -4.45
C ILE A 265 16.88 12.65 -3.63
N ASP A 266 17.70 13.15 -2.69
CA ASP A 266 17.44 14.36 -1.91
C ASP A 266 17.23 15.60 -2.79
N GLN A 267 18.10 15.82 -3.77
CA GLN A 267 17.98 16.92 -4.72
C GLN A 267 16.74 16.75 -5.62
N LEU A 268 16.44 15.52 -6.02
CA LEU A 268 15.26 15.23 -6.83
C LEU A 268 13.97 15.45 -6.04
N ALA A 269 13.94 15.08 -4.76
CA ALA A 269 12.83 15.35 -3.85
C ALA A 269 12.61 16.86 -3.68
N ASP A 270 13.66 17.64 -3.46
CA ASP A 270 13.59 19.11 -3.37
C ASP A 270 12.99 19.73 -4.65
N GLN A 271 13.48 19.29 -5.82
CA GLN A 271 12.97 19.70 -7.12
C GLN A 271 11.49 19.35 -7.29
N GLU A 272 11.09 18.10 -7.00
CA GLU A 272 9.72 17.68 -7.25
C GLU A 272 8.72 18.32 -6.27
N ILE A 273 9.13 18.62 -5.03
CA ILE A 273 8.34 19.46 -4.11
C ILE A 273 8.13 20.85 -4.72
N ALA A 274 9.18 21.46 -5.27
CA ALA A 274 9.09 22.77 -5.93
C ALA A 274 8.27 22.73 -7.24
N ASN A 275 8.19 21.57 -7.89
CA ASN A 275 7.39 21.34 -9.09
C ASN A 275 5.90 21.14 -8.81
N VAL A 276 5.48 21.00 -7.55
CA VAL A 276 4.07 20.91 -7.18
C VAL A 276 3.35 22.20 -7.59
N VAL A 277 2.44 22.07 -8.55
CA VAL A 277 1.58 23.13 -9.04
C VAL A 277 0.42 23.29 -8.06
N LYS A 278 0.37 24.45 -7.41
CA LYS A 278 -0.76 24.82 -6.56
C LYS A 278 -2.00 25.01 -7.45
N SER A 279 -3.01 24.18 -7.24
CA SER A 279 -4.37 24.32 -7.80
C SER A 279 -5.11 25.49 -7.19
#